data_AF-A0A7Y0G1H5-F1
#
_entry.id   AF-A0A7Y0G1H5-F1
#
_cell.length_a   1.000
_cell.length_b   1.000
_cell.length_c   1.000
_cell.angle_alpha   90.00
_cell.angle_beta   90.00
_cell.angle_gamma   90.00
#
_symmetry.space_group_name_H-M   'P 1'
#
loop_
_entity.id
_entity.type
_entity.pdbx_description
1 polymer ?
#
loop_
_entity_poly.entity_id
_entity_poly.type
_entity_poly.pdbx_seq_one_letter_code
_entity_poly.pdbx_strand_id
1 'polypeptide(L)'
;MSTHPNRYEILLVPGHVVDRGGASVADSAVRSAVVERTGRYGETGYPIYEGHGMTADIDPETRTVEALLVDGRELDYGLVALVRDPGEGAGRAG
;
A
#
# COMPACT_ATOMS: atom_id res chain seq x y z
N MET A 1 3.24 -19.28 -13.45
CA MET A 1 2.48 -18.53 -12.44
C MET A 1 3.42 -17.51 -11.84
N SER A 2 3.05 -16.22 -11.77
CA SER A 2 3.89 -15.23 -11.10
C SER A 2 3.93 -15.56 -9.60
N THR A 3 5.12 -15.55 -9.00
CA THR A 3 5.34 -15.87 -7.57
C THR A 3 4.94 -14.72 -6.64
N HIS A 4 4.58 -13.58 -7.22
CA HIS A 4 4.29 -12.36 -6.49
C HIS A 4 2.81 -12.23 -6.11
N PRO A 5 2.49 -11.58 -4.96
CA PRO A 5 1.13 -11.32 -4.54
C PRO A 5 0.31 -10.58 -5.62
N ASN A 6 -0.91 -11.07 -5.86
CA ASN A 6 -1.88 -10.39 -6.71
C ASN A 6 -2.63 -9.28 -5.99
N ARG A 7 -2.50 -9.17 -4.66
CA ARG A 7 -3.25 -8.22 -3.84
C ARG A 7 -2.37 -7.73 -2.69
N TYR A 8 -2.53 -6.45 -2.34
CA TYR A 8 -1.91 -5.83 -1.17
C TYR A 8 -2.96 -5.00 -0.43
N GLU A 9 -2.77 -4.79 0.87
CA GLU A 9 -3.42 -3.68 1.57
C GLU A 9 -2.43 -2.51 1.66
N ILE A 10 -2.82 -1.36 1.11
CA ILE A 10 -2.09 -0.11 1.27
C ILE A 10 -2.54 0.56 2.57
N LEU A 11 -1.57 1.03 3.36
CA LEU A 11 -1.76 1.85 4.54
C LEU A 11 -1.22 3.26 4.27
N LEU A 12 -2.06 4.27 4.40
CA LEU A 12 -1.63 5.66 4.39
C LEU A 12 -1.42 6.10 5.84
N VAL A 13 -0.18 6.42 6.18
CA VAL A 13 0.21 6.77 7.56
C VAL A 13 0.93 8.11 7.57
N PRO A 14 0.81 8.91 8.64
CA PRO A 14 1.63 10.10 8.79
C PRO A 14 3.11 9.72 8.87
N GLY A 15 3.96 10.38 8.08
CA GLY A 15 5.38 10.05 7.93
C GLY A 15 6.17 10.08 9.25
N HIS A 16 5.76 10.91 10.21
CA HIS A 16 6.39 11.01 11.53
C HIS A 16 6.13 9.79 12.45
N VAL A 17 5.24 8.86 12.05
CA VAL A 17 4.88 7.67 12.84
C VAL A 17 5.58 6.40 12.33
N VAL A 18 6.11 6.42 11.11
CA VAL A 18 6.65 5.24 10.41
C VAL A 18 7.82 4.60 11.17
N ASP A 19 8.60 5.39 11.91
CA ASP A 19 9.76 4.93 12.70
C ASP A 19 9.39 4.07 13.93
N ARG A 20 8.10 3.83 14.22
CA ARG A 20 7.66 3.23 15.48
C ARG A 20 7.30 1.74 15.42
N GLY A 21 7.46 1.10 14.26
CA GLY A 21 7.42 -0.36 14.11
C GLY A 21 6.01 -1.00 14.04
N GLY A 22 5.82 -1.81 12.99
CA GLY A 22 4.81 -2.86 12.80
C GLY A 22 3.38 -2.57 13.27
N ALA A 23 3.11 -2.83 14.56
CA ALA A 23 1.77 -2.72 15.12
C ALA A 23 1.30 -1.25 15.27
N SER A 24 2.18 -0.35 15.69
CA SER A 24 1.80 1.06 15.90
C SER A 24 1.50 1.82 14.60
N VAL A 25 2.09 1.35 13.49
CA VAL A 25 1.96 1.98 12.18
C VAL A 25 0.61 1.65 11.55
N ALA A 26 0.16 0.39 11.65
CA ALA A 26 -1.17 -0.01 11.19
C ALA A 26 -2.29 0.71 11.93
N ASP A 27 -2.18 0.83 13.27
CA ASP A 27 -3.16 1.54 14.09
C ASP A 27 -3.18 3.06 13.84
N SER A 28 -2.12 3.58 13.21
CA SER A 28 -1.99 5.00 12.86
C SER A 28 -2.37 5.30 11.41
N ALA A 29 -2.85 4.31 10.66
CA ALA A 29 -3.29 4.51 9.29
C ALA A 29 -4.53 5.42 9.26
N VAL A 30 -4.41 6.54 8.55
CA VAL A 30 -5.53 7.48 8.35
C VAL A 30 -6.49 6.97 7.27
N ARG A 31 -6.01 6.07 6.39
CA ARG A 31 -6.80 5.34 5.41
C ARG A 31 -6.07 4.04 5.07
N SER A 32 -6.83 2.96 4.87
CA SER A 32 -6.32 1.75 4.24
C SER A 32 -7.26 1.27 3.14
N ALA A 33 -6.70 0.54 2.17
CA ALA A 33 -7.49 -0.09 1.14
C ALA A 33 -6.77 -1.29 0.52
N VAL A 34 -7.54 -2.30 0.13
CA VAL A 34 -7.02 -3.44 -0.61
C VAL A 34 -6.99 -3.12 -2.10
N VAL A 35 -5.85 -3.36 -2.74
CA VAL A 35 -5.63 -3.14 -4.16
C VAL A 35 -5.25 -4.45 -4.85
N GLU A 36 -5.64 -4.58 -6.12
CA GLU A 36 -5.42 -5.80 -6.90
C GLU A 36 -4.61 -5.51 -8.16
N ARG A 37 -3.73 -6.45 -8.51
CA ARG A 37 -2.87 -6.33 -9.69
C ARG A 37 -3.71 -6.28 -10.95
N THR A 38 -3.53 -5.23 -11.73
CA THR A 38 -4.32 -4.99 -12.95
C THR A 38 -3.78 -5.73 -14.18
N GLY A 39 -2.54 -6.23 -14.11
CA GLY A 39 -1.80 -6.78 -15.25
C GLY A 39 -1.08 -5.72 -16.11
N ARG A 40 -1.26 -4.42 -15.81
CA ARG A 40 -0.55 -3.31 -16.44
C ARG A 40 0.71 -2.92 -15.66
N TYR A 41 1.54 -2.10 -16.26
CA TYR A 41 2.73 -1.48 -15.66
C TYR A 41 2.60 0.04 -15.70
N GLY A 42 3.02 0.70 -14.63
CA GLY A 42 2.98 2.16 -14.52
C GLY A 42 4.24 2.81 -15.08
N GLU A 43 4.28 4.14 -15.01
CA GLU A 43 5.39 4.94 -15.55
C GLU A 43 6.70 4.71 -14.79
N THR A 44 6.62 4.25 -13.54
CA THR A 44 7.78 3.82 -12.74
C THR A 44 8.42 2.52 -13.25
N GLY A 45 7.74 1.78 -14.12
CA GLY A 45 8.16 0.47 -14.62
C GLY A 45 7.69 -0.72 -13.75
N TYR A 46 6.95 -0.48 -12.67
CA TYR A 46 6.42 -1.52 -11.79
C TYR A 46 4.95 -1.85 -12.08
N PRO A 47 4.45 -3.03 -11.66
CA PRO A 47 3.05 -3.40 -11.88
C PRO A 47 2.07 -2.46 -11.18
N ILE A 48 0.95 -2.17 -11.85
CA ILE A 48 -0.14 -1.34 -11.32
C ILE A 48 -1.10 -2.20 -10.50
N TYR A 49 -1.42 -1.73 -9.30
CA TYR A 49 -2.45 -2.24 -8.42
C TYR A 49 -3.55 -1.18 -8.22
N GLU A 50 -4.83 -1.59 -8.30
CA GLU A 50 -5.97 -0.68 -8.18
C GLU A 50 -7.03 -1.21 -7.22
N GLY A 51 -7.67 -0.31 -6.47
CA GLY A 51 -8.78 -0.64 -5.57
C GLY A 51 -9.20 0.51 -4.68
N HIS A 52 -10.51 0.67 -4.46
CA HIS A 52 -11.07 1.65 -3.51
C HIS A 52 -10.55 3.10 -3.68
N GLY A 53 -10.37 3.52 -4.93
CA GLY A 53 -9.87 4.85 -5.27
C GLY A 53 -8.35 5.00 -5.21
N MET A 54 -7.60 3.94 -4.87
CA MET A 54 -6.14 3.94 -4.93
C MET A 54 -5.64 3.30 -6.23
N THR A 55 -4.65 3.93 -6.84
CA THR A 55 -3.85 3.37 -7.94
C THR A 55 -2.38 3.47 -7.55
N ALA A 56 -1.70 2.33 -7.46
CA ALA A 56 -0.33 2.27 -7.00
C ALA A 56 0.57 1.47 -7.93
N ASP A 57 1.77 1.97 -8.15
CA ASP A 57 2.87 1.20 -8.70
C ASP A 57 3.62 0.59 -7.52
N ILE A 58 3.71 -0.75 -7.48
CA ILE A 58 4.30 -1.46 -6.34
C ILE A 58 5.40 -2.38 -6.86
N ASP A 59 6.60 -2.27 -6.30
CA ASP A 59 7.63 -3.28 -6.44
C ASP A 59 7.25 -4.51 -5.60
N PRO A 60 6.88 -5.65 -6.22
CA PRO A 60 6.44 -6.81 -5.47
C PRO A 60 7.60 -7.56 -4.80
N GLU A 61 8.86 -7.30 -5.19
CA GLU A 61 10.03 -7.90 -4.57
C GLU A 61 10.34 -7.23 -3.23
N THR A 62 10.42 -5.89 -3.23
CA THR A 62 10.75 -5.13 -2.01
C THR A 62 9.54 -4.67 -1.20
N ARG A 63 8.33 -4.79 -1.76
CA ARG A 63 7.09 -4.25 -1.19
C ARG A 63 7.13 -2.72 -1.04
N THR A 64 7.81 -2.04 -1.96
CA THR A 64 7.88 -0.56 -1.99
C THR A 64 6.75 0.00 -2.86
N VAL A 65 6.12 1.07 -2.39
CA VAL A 65 5.18 1.86 -3.21
C VAL A 65 5.97 2.93 -3.93
N GLU A 66 6.08 2.79 -5.25
CA GLU A 66 6.92 3.62 -6.11
C GLU A 66 6.17 4.84 -6.64
N ALA A 67 4.86 4.70 -6.83
CA ALA A 67 3.94 5.80 -7.09
C ALA A 67 2.56 5.48 -6.50
N LEU A 68 1.84 6.52 -6.07
CA LEU A 68 0.48 6.39 -5.56
C LEU A 68 -0.39 7.58 -5.97
N LEU A 69 -1.56 7.26 -6.51
CA LEU A 69 -2.68 8.17 -6.63
C LEU A 69 -3.81 7.77 -5.68
N VAL A 70 -4.39 8.76 -5.01
CA VAL A 70 -5.57 8.64 -4.17
C VAL A 70 -6.69 9.47 -4.81
N ASP A 71 -7.74 8.80 -5.25
CA ASP A 71 -8.88 9.38 -5.97
C ASP A 71 -8.42 10.21 -7.19
N GLY A 72 -7.39 9.71 -7.89
CA GLY A 72 -6.80 10.33 -9.07
C GLY A 72 -5.86 11.51 -8.80
N ARG A 73 -5.45 11.73 -7.55
CA ARG A 73 -4.55 12.82 -7.15
C ARG A 73 -3.31 12.28 -6.45
N GLU A 74 -2.20 13.01 -6.55
CA GLU A 74 -1.00 12.70 -5.79
C GLU A 74 -1.29 12.74 -4.28
N LEU A 75 -0.53 11.92 -3.54
CA LEU A 75 -0.64 11.85 -2.09
C LEU A 75 -0.25 13.19 -1.44
N ASP A 76 -1.03 13.60 -0.45
CA ASP A 76 -0.74 14.80 0.33
C ASP A 76 0.62 14.70 1.04
N TYR A 77 1.33 15.83 1.10
CA TYR A 77 2.60 15.92 1.81
C TYR A 77 2.47 15.50 3.27
N GLY A 78 3.48 14.77 3.76
CA GLY A 78 3.55 14.30 5.15
C GLY A 78 2.82 12.98 5.40
N LEU A 79 2.17 12.39 4.40
CA LEU A 79 1.76 11.00 4.40
C LEU A 79 2.79 10.14 3.67
N VAL A 80 2.88 8.87 4.07
CA VAL A 80 3.58 7.83 3.31
C VAL A 80 2.67 6.62 3.12
N ALA A 81 2.93 5.87 2.07
CA ALA A 81 2.23 4.63 1.76
C ALA A 81 3.12 3.43 2.14
N LEU A 82 2.52 2.48 2.83
CA LEU A 82 3.12 1.18 3.15
C LEU A 82 2.21 0.08 2.62
N VAL A 83 2.74 -1.12 2.37
CA VAL A 83 1.94 -2.27 1.99
C VAL A 83 2.15 -3.46 2.90
N ARG A 84 1.10 -4.26 3.06
CA ARG A 84 1.14 -5.55 3.75
C ARG A 84 0.26 -6.57 3.04
N ASP A 85 0.40 -7.82 3.45
CA ASP A 85 -0.49 -8.88 2.97
C ASP A 85 -1.91 -8.68 3.53
N PRO A 86 -2.97 -8.79 2.71
CA PRO A 86 -4.34 -8.61 3.16
C PRO A 86 -4.72 -9.72 4.15
N GLY A 87 -4.75 -9.37 5.45
CA GLY A 87 -5.01 -10.29 6.56
C GLY A 87 -3.99 -10.22 7.70
N GLU A 88 -2.83 -9.60 7.50
CA GLU A 88 -1.76 -9.49 8.50
C GLU A 88 -2.13 -8.62 9.73
N GLY A 89 -3.23 -7.86 9.68
CA GLY A 89 -3.71 -7.01 10.78
C GLY A 89 -4.92 -7.53 11.57
N ALA A 90 -5.61 -8.58 11.13
CA ALA A 90 -6.88 -9.02 11.73
C ALA A 90 -6.72 -9.96 12.94
N GLY A 91 -5.48 -10.23 13.37
CA GLY A 91 -5.17 -11.33 14.27
C GLY A 91 -4.53 -10.93 15.60
N ARG A 92 -4.98 -9.90 16.32
CA ARG A 92 -4.72 -9.70 17.77
C ARG A 92 -5.78 -8.85 18.47
N ALA A 93 -7.03 -9.32 18.47
CA ALA A 93 -8.03 -8.91 19.46
C ALA A 93 -8.69 -10.19 19.99
N GLY A 94 -8.06 -10.79 21.01
CA GLY A 94 -8.56 -11.93 21.77
C GLY A 94 -8.34 -11.67 23.25
#